data_AF-A0A6L8G1L8-F1
#
_entry.id   AF-A0A6L8G1L8-F1
#
_cell.length_a   1.000
_cell.length_b   1.000
_cell.length_c   1.000
_cell.angle_alpha   90.00
_cell.angle_beta   90.00
_cell.angle_gamma   90.00
#
_symmetry.space_group_name_H-M   'P 1'
#
loop_
_entity.id
_entity.type
_entity.pdbx_description
1 polymer ?
#
loop_
_entity_poly.entity_id
_entity_poly.type
_entity_poly.pdbx_seq_one_letter_code
_entity_poly.pdbx_strand_id
1 'polypeptide(L)'
;MPETGPTAPEPGRVGRLLPATFRSRLDLDLPDPEPAVEEAGSAFTLRAFALGTFLAAFIGGGVAYSTLYLQGSFMALGFSTVGAVCLLALLAGLVNPLLKLCGTRGLRRGELLLVYIMMVMASPIPVVFTSKIISQLAAPFYFATPENDWQSLIHPHIPDWMMPRQLGDAQFFFEGMGADYAVPWRAWLLALAAWQPFIWSLFLVMIAIMVVLRRQWIDNERLVYPLVQVPLAMTEMGEGNERWPPFFKNRGMWIGFALAATWSTLHGLYAYFPEGMQFAHEVDLFRQV
;
A
#
# COMPACT_ATOMS: atom_id res chain seq x y z
N MET A 1 46.09 39.97 26.81
CA MET A 1 45.17 39.36 25.82
C MET A 1 45.11 37.86 26.09
N PRO A 2 43.92 37.35 26.40
CA PRO A 2 43.44 36.11 25.80
C PRO A 2 42.08 36.33 25.13
N GLU A 3 41.90 35.67 23.98
CA GLU A 3 40.75 35.78 23.08
C GLU A 3 39.51 35.09 23.66
N THR A 4 38.39 35.81 23.70
CA THR A 4 37.06 35.25 23.96
C THR A 4 36.45 34.80 22.63
N GLY A 5 36.34 33.49 22.42
CA GLY A 5 35.64 32.89 21.29
C GLY A 5 34.13 33.22 21.29
N PRO A 6 33.45 33.13 20.13
CA PRO A 6 32.08 33.59 19.98
C PRO A 6 31.11 32.67 20.74
N THR A 7 30.31 33.30 21.61
CA THR A 7 29.19 32.68 22.32
C THR A 7 28.09 32.25 21.33
N ALA A 8 27.60 31.02 21.48
CA ALA A 8 26.48 30.49 20.70
C ALA A 8 25.23 31.37 20.88
N PRO A 9 24.42 31.63 19.83
CA PRO A 9 23.26 32.49 19.94
C PRO A 9 22.08 31.76 20.61
N GLU A 10 21.42 32.44 21.56
CA GLU A 10 20.18 31.98 22.19
C GLU A 10 19.06 31.71 21.15
N PRO A 11 18.24 30.65 21.33
CA PRO A 11 17.23 30.21 20.37
C PRO A 11 16.06 31.20 20.16
N GLY A 12 16.02 32.34 20.84
CA GLY A 12 14.98 33.37 20.69
C GLY A 12 15.39 34.62 19.89
N ARG A 13 16.65 34.76 19.45
CA ARG A 13 17.12 35.99 18.79
C ARG A 13 16.77 36.10 17.30
N VAL A 14 16.64 34.98 16.59
CA VAL A 14 16.44 34.98 15.13
C VAL A 14 15.06 35.51 14.75
N GLY A 15 14.03 35.21 15.54
CA GLY A 15 12.67 35.70 15.29
C GLY A 15 12.55 37.22 15.35
N ARG A 16 13.40 37.89 16.14
CA ARG A 16 13.33 39.35 16.37
C ARG A 16 13.86 40.20 15.20
N LEU A 17 14.63 39.61 14.27
CA LEU A 17 15.21 40.30 13.12
C LEU A 17 14.25 40.43 11.92
N LEU A 18 13.17 39.66 11.90
CA LEU A 18 12.21 39.69 10.80
C LEU A 18 11.14 40.77 11.03
N PRO A 19 10.78 41.57 10.00
CA PRO A 19 9.64 42.49 10.05
C PRO A 19 8.34 41.76 10.38
N ALA A 20 7.43 42.41 11.12
CA ALA A 20 6.17 41.81 11.57
C ALA A 20 5.30 41.28 10.41
N THR A 21 5.38 41.91 9.24
CA THR A 21 4.69 41.47 8.01
C THR A 21 5.18 40.13 7.47
N PHE A 22 6.41 39.73 7.76
CA PHE A 22 6.95 38.43 7.36
C PHE A 22 6.66 37.34 8.40
N ARG A 23 6.59 37.69 9.69
CA ARG A 23 6.25 36.73 10.75
C ARG A 23 4.84 36.17 10.61
N SER A 24 3.88 37.03 10.25
CA SER A 24 2.49 36.62 10.02
C SER A 24 2.30 35.76 8.76
N ARG A 25 3.25 35.80 7.81
CA ARG A 25 3.23 34.93 6.61
C ARG A 25 3.94 33.60 6.80
N LEU A 26 4.84 33.51 7.77
CA LEU A 26 5.56 32.30 8.12
C LEU A 26 4.91 31.53 9.29
N ASP A 27 3.70 31.92 9.70
CA ASP A 27 2.95 31.31 10.79
C ASP A 27 3.72 31.31 12.14
N LEU A 28 4.67 32.23 12.32
CA LEU A 28 5.55 32.29 13.51
C LEU A 28 4.86 32.94 14.73
N ASP A 29 3.78 33.67 14.49
CA ASP A 29 2.99 34.34 15.54
C ASP A 29 1.68 33.57 15.85
N LEU A 30 1.43 32.44 15.18
CA LEU A 30 0.30 31.58 15.53
C LEU A 30 0.66 30.85 16.84
N PRO A 31 -0.26 30.81 17.83
CA PRO A 31 -0.07 29.91 18.96
C PRO A 31 0.15 28.50 18.42
N ASP A 32 1.13 27.78 18.99
CA ASP A 32 1.34 26.37 18.68
C ASP A 32 -0.04 25.69 18.64
N PRO A 33 -0.37 24.93 17.58
CA PRO A 33 -1.67 24.30 17.49
C PRO A 33 -1.85 23.51 18.78
N GLU A 34 -2.89 23.86 19.55
CA GLU A 34 -3.26 23.10 20.73
C GLU A 34 -3.25 21.63 20.32
N PRO A 35 -2.54 20.75 21.07
CA PRO A 35 -2.51 19.35 20.71
C PRO A 35 -3.95 18.90 20.61
N ALA A 36 -4.37 18.58 19.38
CA ALA A 36 -5.72 18.08 19.13
C ALA A 36 -5.95 17.01 20.17
N VAL A 37 -6.97 17.18 21.01
CA VAL A 37 -7.36 16.20 22.01
C VAL A 37 -7.85 14.99 21.23
N GLU A 38 -6.91 14.19 20.73
CA GLU A 38 -7.17 12.86 20.20
C GLU A 38 -7.77 12.10 21.35
N GLU A 39 -9.03 11.67 21.19
CA GLU A 39 -9.67 10.78 22.14
C GLU A 39 -8.69 9.66 22.49
N ALA A 40 -8.23 9.66 23.74
CA ALA A 40 -7.20 8.80 24.31
C ALA A 40 -7.68 7.35 24.47
N GLY A 41 -8.25 6.77 23.42
CA GLY A 41 -8.48 5.34 23.29
C GLY A 41 -7.30 4.74 22.54
N SER A 42 -6.71 3.67 23.09
CA SER A 42 -5.71 2.87 22.38
C SER A 42 -6.19 2.56 20.96
N ALA A 43 -5.44 3.02 19.95
CA ALA A 43 -5.65 2.66 18.55
C ALA A 43 -5.49 1.15 18.34
N PHE A 44 -4.74 0.50 19.22
CA PHE A 44 -4.54 -0.94 19.23
C PHE A 44 -5.59 -1.64 20.10
N THR A 45 -6.43 -2.44 19.46
CA THR A 45 -7.33 -3.38 20.14
C THR A 45 -7.21 -4.75 19.46
N LEU A 46 -7.39 -5.82 20.25
CA LEU A 46 -7.30 -7.19 19.70
C LEU A 46 -8.32 -7.42 18.57
N ARG A 47 -9.52 -6.81 18.68
CA ARG A 47 -10.56 -6.88 17.64
C ARG A 47 -10.11 -6.22 16.33
N ALA A 48 -9.50 -5.04 16.41
CA ALA A 48 -9.02 -4.31 15.24
C ALA A 48 -7.82 -5.03 14.61
N PHE A 49 -6.92 -5.56 15.43
CA PHE A 49 -5.80 -6.37 14.96
C PHE A 49 -6.29 -7.64 14.24
N ALA A 50 -7.19 -8.42 14.83
CA ALA A 50 -7.74 -9.62 14.21
C ALA A 50 -8.48 -9.31 12.90
N LEU A 51 -9.28 -8.25 12.87
CA LEU A 51 -9.94 -7.78 11.65
C LEU A 51 -8.93 -7.34 10.59
N GLY A 52 -7.90 -6.60 10.99
CA GLY A 52 -6.81 -6.17 10.11
C GLY A 52 -6.05 -7.34 9.53
N THR A 53 -5.74 -8.36 10.32
CA THR A 53 -5.09 -9.60 9.85
C THR A 53 -5.98 -10.34 8.84
N PHE A 54 -7.27 -10.47 9.14
CA PHE A 54 -8.24 -11.09 8.23
C PHE A 54 -8.32 -10.34 6.89
N LEU A 55 -8.49 -9.02 6.91
CA LEU A 55 -8.60 -8.21 5.70
C LEU A 55 -7.28 -8.12 4.94
N ALA A 56 -6.14 -8.12 5.62
CA ALA A 56 -4.82 -8.20 5.00
C ALA A 56 -4.62 -9.54 4.27
N ALA A 57 -5.02 -10.66 4.88
CA ALA A 57 -5.00 -11.97 4.23
C ALA A 57 -5.97 -12.04 3.05
N PHE A 58 -7.17 -11.48 3.21
CA PHE A 58 -8.17 -11.40 2.15
C PHE A 58 -7.68 -10.59 0.95
N ILE A 59 -7.09 -9.41 1.16
CA ILE A 59 -6.44 -8.63 0.10
C ILE A 59 -5.30 -9.43 -0.50
N GLY A 60 -4.43 -10.03 0.33
CA GLY A 60 -3.27 -10.73 -0.16
C GLY A 60 -3.62 -11.86 -1.13
N GLY A 61 -4.56 -12.72 -0.72
CA GLY A 61 -5.08 -13.81 -1.55
C GLY A 61 -5.93 -13.32 -2.72
N GLY A 62 -6.83 -12.36 -2.48
CA GLY A 62 -7.73 -11.82 -3.49
C GLY A 62 -7.01 -11.11 -4.63
N VAL A 63 -5.97 -10.33 -4.31
CA VAL A 63 -5.11 -9.67 -5.31
C VAL A 63 -4.30 -10.72 -6.08
N ALA A 64 -3.68 -11.69 -5.39
CA ALA A 64 -2.93 -12.74 -6.07
C ALA A 64 -3.81 -13.53 -7.04
N TYR A 65 -5.01 -13.92 -6.60
CA TYR A 65 -5.99 -14.61 -7.45
C TYR A 65 -6.46 -13.73 -8.61
N SER A 66 -6.85 -12.48 -8.34
CA SER A 66 -7.33 -11.56 -9.36
C SER A 66 -6.28 -11.28 -10.42
N THR A 67 -5.02 -11.11 -10.04
CA THR A 67 -3.95 -10.75 -10.98
C THR A 67 -3.34 -11.96 -11.67
N LEU A 68 -3.03 -13.03 -10.93
CA LEU A 68 -2.30 -14.18 -11.49
C LEU A 68 -3.22 -15.17 -12.21
N TYR A 69 -4.46 -15.33 -11.74
CA TYR A 69 -5.41 -16.28 -12.31
C TYR A 69 -6.44 -15.62 -13.21
N LEU A 70 -7.18 -14.62 -12.70
CA LEU A 70 -8.23 -13.97 -13.49
C LEU A 70 -7.68 -12.99 -14.55
N GLN A 71 -6.40 -12.63 -14.48
CA GLN A 71 -5.79 -11.56 -15.29
C GLN A 71 -6.60 -10.25 -15.24
N GLY A 72 -7.26 -10.01 -14.12
CA GLY A 72 -8.09 -8.84 -13.89
C GLY A 72 -7.29 -7.58 -13.60
N SER A 73 -8.00 -6.49 -13.37
CA SER A 73 -7.40 -5.19 -13.04
C SER A 73 -6.43 -5.29 -11.86
N PHE A 74 -5.30 -4.60 -11.97
CA PHE A 74 -4.26 -4.65 -10.95
C PHE A 74 -4.60 -3.78 -9.74
N MET A 75 -5.39 -4.33 -8.81
CA MET A 75 -5.90 -3.60 -7.64
C MET A 75 -4.85 -3.26 -6.57
N ALA A 76 -3.67 -3.86 -6.66
CA ALA A 76 -2.52 -3.61 -5.78
C ALA A 76 -1.25 -3.21 -6.53
N LEU A 77 -1.37 -2.76 -7.79
CA LEU A 77 -0.23 -2.17 -8.49
C LEU A 77 0.01 -0.77 -7.92
N GLY A 78 1.18 -0.58 -7.30
CA GLY A 78 1.58 0.67 -6.65
C GLY A 78 1.33 0.70 -5.15
N PHE A 79 1.89 1.71 -4.47
CA PHE A 79 1.92 1.79 -3.00
C PHE A 79 0.65 2.37 -2.36
N SER A 80 -0.30 2.90 -3.15
CA SER A 80 -1.54 3.53 -2.67
C SER A 80 -2.77 2.59 -2.68
N THR A 81 -2.52 1.28 -2.59
CA THR A 81 -3.40 0.19 -3.04
C THR A 81 -4.90 0.46 -2.99
N VAL A 82 -5.48 0.60 -4.19
CA VAL A 82 -6.91 0.90 -4.43
C VAL A 82 -7.80 -0.09 -3.68
N GLY A 83 -7.44 -1.38 -3.67
CA GLY A 83 -8.17 -2.40 -2.93
C GLY A 83 -8.31 -2.10 -1.43
N ALA A 84 -7.24 -1.60 -0.78
CA ALA A 84 -7.30 -1.24 0.64
C ALA A 84 -8.20 -0.02 0.90
N VAL A 85 -8.19 0.97 0.00
CA VAL A 85 -9.08 2.14 0.09
C VAL A 85 -10.54 1.72 -0.11
N CYS A 86 -10.83 0.85 -1.08
CA CYS A 86 -12.18 0.32 -1.30
C CYS A 86 -12.68 -0.49 -0.08
N LEU A 87 -11.86 -1.37 0.48
CA LEU A 87 -12.23 -2.11 1.69
C LEU A 87 -12.39 -1.20 2.90
N LEU A 88 -11.56 -0.17 3.04
CA LEU A 88 -11.75 0.85 4.07
C LEU A 88 -13.07 1.60 3.88
N ALA A 89 -13.42 1.98 2.65
CA ALA A 89 -14.68 2.64 2.34
C ALA A 89 -15.89 1.77 2.71
N LEU A 90 -15.84 0.47 2.40
CA LEU A 90 -16.86 -0.49 2.83
C LEU A 90 -16.90 -0.65 4.35
N LEU A 91 -15.73 -0.74 5.00
CA LEU A 91 -15.65 -0.91 6.44
C LEU A 91 -16.18 0.33 7.19
N ALA A 92 -15.76 1.53 6.79
CA ALA A 92 -16.10 2.79 7.44
C ALA A 92 -17.49 3.32 7.03
N GLY A 93 -17.92 3.11 5.79
CA GLY A 93 -19.17 3.64 5.24
C GLY A 93 -20.37 2.70 5.35
N LEU A 94 -20.15 1.38 5.41
CA LEU A 94 -21.22 0.38 5.47
C LEU A 94 -21.17 -0.43 6.77
N VAL A 95 -20.07 -1.15 7.03
CA VAL A 95 -19.99 -2.09 8.17
C VAL A 95 -20.05 -1.36 9.51
N ASN A 96 -19.26 -0.30 9.71
CA ASN A 96 -19.19 0.42 10.98
C ASN A 96 -20.53 1.11 11.33
N PRO A 97 -21.23 1.81 10.40
CA PRO A 97 -22.56 2.35 10.67
C PRO A 97 -23.61 1.26 10.95
N LEU A 98 -23.57 0.13 10.24
CA LEU A 98 -24.45 -1.03 10.52
C LEU A 98 -24.22 -1.60 11.91
N LEU A 99 -22.96 -1.73 12.35
CA LEU A 99 -22.62 -2.17 13.70
C LEU A 99 -23.20 -1.20 14.76
N LYS A 100 -23.09 0.12 14.52
CA LYS A 100 -23.69 1.14 15.39
C LYS A 100 -25.23 1.08 15.38
N LEU A 101 -25.86 0.72 14.25
CA LEU A 101 -27.31 0.55 14.13
C LEU A 101 -27.82 -0.67 14.92
N CYS A 102 -27.05 -1.76 14.92
CA CYS A 102 -27.36 -2.97 15.69
C CYS A 102 -27.05 -2.84 17.19
N GLY A 103 -26.71 -1.65 17.68
CA GLY A 103 -26.43 -1.39 19.10
C GLY A 103 -25.06 -1.88 19.59
N THR A 104 -24.19 -2.32 18.68
CA THR A 104 -22.82 -2.74 19.04
C THR A 104 -21.88 -1.54 19.09
N ARG A 105 -20.77 -1.66 19.84
CA ARG A 105 -19.70 -0.66 19.83
C ARG A 105 -18.96 -0.73 18.49
N GLY A 106 -19.24 0.23 17.62
CA GLY A 106 -18.51 0.42 16.37
C GLY A 106 -16.98 0.54 16.56
N LEU A 107 -16.27 0.47 15.44
CA LEU A 107 -14.83 0.70 15.36
C LEU A 107 -14.53 2.21 15.55
N ARG A 108 -13.51 2.49 16.34
CA ARG A 108 -12.97 3.83 16.59
C ARG A 108 -12.08 4.27 15.42
N ARG A 109 -11.79 5.57 15.34
CA ARG A 109 -10.91 6.14 14.31
C ARG A 109 -9.54 5.46 14.29
N GLY A 110 -8.90 5.33 15.45
CA GLY A 110 -7.60 4.66 15.56
C GLY A 110 -7.62 3.18 15.14
N GLU A 111 -8.72 2.46 15.40
CA GLU A 111 -8.88 1.07 14.99
C GLU A 111 -9.06 0.93 13.47
N LEU A 112 -9.85 1.82 12.84
CA LEU A 112 -10.01 1.86 11.39
C LEU A 112 -8.69 2.19 10.69
N LEU A 113 -7.93 3.14 11.24
CA LEU A 113 -6.60 3.50 10.72
C LEU A 113 -5.60 2.35 10.87
N LEU A 114 -5.61 1.63 11.99
CA LEU A 114 -4.77 0.44 12.18
C LEU A 114 -5.08 -0.62 11.12
N VAL A 115 -6.36 -0.96 10.93
CA VAL A 115 -6.80 -1.92 9.91
C VAL A 115 -6.37 -1.47 8.52
N TYR A 116 -6.53 -0.18 8.20
CA TYR A 116 -6.09 0.38 6.92
C TYR A 116 -4.57 0.25 6.70
N ILE A 117 -3.76 0.61 7.69
CA ILE A 117 -2.30 0.47 7.62
C ILE A 117 -1.91 -0.98 7.39
N MET A 118 -2.52 -1.93 8.11
CA MET A 118 -2.26 -3.36 7.92
C MET A 118 -2.58 -3.82 6.49
N MET A 119 -3.70 -3.36 5.93
CA MET A 119 -4.09 -3.67 4.55
C MET A 119 -3.12 -3.09 3.50
N VAL A 120 -2.74 -1.82 3.64
CA VAL A 120 -1.81 -1.14 2.71
C VAL A 120 -0.41 -1.76 2.75
N MET A 121 0.05 -2.18 3.93
CA MET A 121 1.37 -2.83 4.05
C MET A 121 1.36 -4.25 3.47
N ALA A 122 0.25 -4.97 3.58
CA ALA A 122 0.14 -6.34 3.10
C ALA A 122 -0.08 -6.44 1.57
N SER A 123 -0.75 -5.46 0.98
CA SER A 123 -1.24 -5.52 -0.40
C SER A 123 -0.18 -5.65 -1.50
N PRO A 124 1.01 -5.00 -1.48
CA PRO A 124 1.98 -5.15 -2.55
C PRO A 124 2.75 -6.48 -2.49
N ILE A 125 2.78 -7.14 -1.33
CA ILE A 125 3.65 -8.30 -1.07
C ILE A 125 3.39 -9.45 -2.06
N PRO A 126 2.14 -9.93 -2.28
CA PRO A 126 1.94 -11.13 -3.08
C PRO A 126 2.35 -10.97 -4.55
N VAL A 127 2.00 -9.84 -5.19
CA VAL A 127 2.16 -9.67 -6.64
C VAL A 127 3.42 -8.91 -7.01
N VAL A 128 3.71 -7.79 -6.34
CA VAL A 128 4.87 -6.95 -6.69
C VAL A 128 6.16 -7.61 -6.23
N PHE A 129 6.12 -8.31 -5.09
CA PHE A 129 7.30 -8.89 -4.48
C PHE A 129 7.38 -10.41 -4.67
N THR A 130 6.45 -11.16 -4.10
CA THR A 130 6.50 -12.63 -4.05
C THR A 130 6.46 -13.26 -5.44
N SER A 131 5.49 -12.91 -6.28
CA SER A 131 5.41 -13.44 -7.66
C SER A 131 6.67 -13.14 -8.48
N LYS A 132 7.25 -11.95 -8.32
CA LYS A 132 8.46 -11.56 -9.04
C LYS A 132 9.68 -12.35 -8.56
N ILE A 133 9.88 -12.47 -7.25
CA ILE A 133 11.01 -13.23 -6.70
C ILE A 133 10.93 -14.69 -7.15
N ILE A 134 9.78 -15.35 -7.00
CA ILE A 134 9.62 -16.75 -7.37
C ILE A 134 9.93 -16.95 -8.87
N SER A 135 9.43 -16.06 -9.72
CA SER A 135 9.73 -16.10 -11.17
C SER A 135 11.22 -15.93 -11.46
N GLN A 136 11.92 -15.03 -10.77
CA GLN A 136 13.35 -14.82 -10.98
C GLN A 136 14.25 -15.92 -10.41
N LEU A 137 13.78 -16.67 -9.42
CA LEU A 137 14.52 -17.84 -8.93
C LEU A 137 14.52 -18.99 -9.95
N ALA A 138 13.47 -19.11 -10.77
CA ALA A 138 13.36 -20.15 -11.80
C ALA A 138 13.94 -19.72 -13.17
N ALA A 139 14.00 -18.41 -13.44
CA ALA A 139 14.38 -17.87 -14.75
C ALA A 139 15.73 -18.38 -15.31
N PRO A 140 16.83 -18.46 -14.52
CA PRO A 140 18.12 -18.93 -15.05
C PRO A 140 18.10 -20.38 -15.55
N PHE A 141 17.19 -21.21 -15.03
CA PHE A 141 17.06 -22.61 -15.40
C PHE A 141 16.05 -22.80 -16.55
N TYR A 142 14.94 -22.06 -16.52
CA TYR A 142 13.91 -22.16 -17.55
C TYR A 142 14.33 -21.52 -18.89
N PHE A 143 15.00 -20.36 -18.86
CA PHE A 143 15.41 -19.64 -20.07
C PHE A 143 16.82 -20.02 -20.56
N ALA A 144 17.44 -21.08 -20.02
CA ALA A 144 18.73 -21.55 -20.50
C ALA A 144 18.57 -22.23 -21.87
N THR A 145 19.22 -21.70 -22.90
CA THR A 145 19.22 -22.26 -24.26
C THR A 145 20.64 -22.58 -24.71
N PRO A 146 20.85 -23.45 -25.71
CA PRO A 146 22.18 -23.71 -26.25
C PRO A 146 22.88 -22.45 -26.79
N GLU A 147 22.13 -21.46 -27.25
CA GLU A 147 22.67 -20.21 -27.82
C GLU A 147 23.20 -19.26 -26.74
N ASN A 148 22.60 -19.26 -25.54
CA ASN A 148 23.06 -18.43 -24.43
C ASN A 148 24.08 -19.12 -23.52
N ASP A 149 24.16 -20.46 -23.61
CA ASP A 149 25.07 -21.33 -22.88
C ASP A 149 25.11 -21.07 -21.36
N TRP A 150 23.97 -20.70 -20.77
CA TRP A 150 23.87 -20.42 -19.33
C TRP A 150 24.17 -21.63 -18.45
N GLN A 151 24.01 -22.84 -19.00
CA GLN A 151 24.34 -24.08 -18.31
C GLN A 151 25.84 -24.20 -18.01
N SER A 152 26.71 -23.71 -18.88
CA SER A 152 28.16 -23.72 -18.65
C SER A 152 28.62 -22.44 -17.94
N LEU A 153 28.02 -21.29 -18.27
CA LEU A 153 28.50 -19.97 -17.84
C LEU A 153 27.93 -19.51 -16.49
N ILE A 154 26.72 -19.93 -16.12
CA ILE A 154 25.98 -19.37 -14.96
C ILE A 154 25.69 -20.47 -13.93
N HIS A 155 25.13 -21.60 -14.36
CA HIS A 155 24.68 -22.66 -13.44
C HIS A 155 25.76 -23.17 -12.47
N PRO A 156 27.05 -23.29 -12.85
CA PRO A 156 28.09 -23.73 -11.91
C PRO A 156 28.36 -22.74 -10.77
N HIS A 157 28.00 -21.47 -10.94
CA HIS A 157 28.25 -20.40 -9.97
C HIS A 157 27.05 -20.11 -9.07
N ILE A 158 25.89 -20.71 -9.34
CA ILE A 158 24.70 -20.59 -8.48
C ILE A 158 24.80 -21.66 -7.39
N PRO A 159 24.76 -21.33 -6.09
CA PRO A 159 24.71 -22.35 -5.03
C PRO A 159 23.35 -23.08 -4.96
N ASP A 160 23.38 -24.37 -4.62
CA ASP A 160 22.18 -25.25 -4.58
C ASP A 160 21.11 -24.80 -3.59
N TRP A 161 21.49 -24.08 -2.55
CA TRP A 161 20.58 -23.56 -1.53
C TRP A 161 19.92 -22.25 -1.94
N MET A 162 20.42 -21.56 -2.97
CA MET A 162 19.95 -20.22 -3.34
C MET A 162 18.80 -20.25 -4.36
N MET A 163 18.73 -21.29 -5.19
CA MET A 163 17.72 -21.44 -6.24
C MET A 163 17.34 -22.92 -6.44
N PRO A 164 16.10 -23.23 -6.87
CA PRO A 164 15.70 -24.60 -7.18
C PRO A 164 16.38 -25.09 -8.47
N ARG A 165 17.32 -26.05 -8.36
CA ARG A 165 18.16 -26.51 -9.50
C ARG A 165 17.52 -27.60 -10.37
N GLN A 166 16.50 -28.33 -9.90
CA GLN A 166 15.93 -29.43 -10.68
C GLN A 166 15.11 -28.86 -11.85
N LEU A 167 15.57 -29.09 -13.10
CA LEU A 167 15.00 -28.51 -14.33
C LEU A 167 13.47 -28.73 -14.45
N GLY A 168 12.99 -29.89 -14.01
CA GLY A 168 11.56 -30.19 -14.00
C GLY A 168 10.77 -29.18 -13.17
N ASP A 169 11.27 -28.79 -11.99
CA ASP A 169 10.58 -27.90 -11.06
C ASP A 169 10.44 -26.47 -11.60
N ALA A 170 11.38 -26.02 -12.44
CA ALA A 170 11.34 -24.70 -13.06
C ALA A 170 10.42 -24.65 -14.29
N GLN A 171 10.45 -25.68 -15.15
CA GLN A 171 9.54 -25.78 -16.30
C GLN A 171 8.08 -25.82 -15.86
N PHE A 172 7.79 -26.64 -14.87
CA PHE A 172 6.48 -26.77 -14.24
C PHE A 172 5.92 -25.47 -13.65
N PHE A 173 6.78 -24.56 -13.20
CA PHE A 173 6.34 -23.25 -12.73
C PHE A 173 5.80 -22.36 -13.86
N PHE A 174 6.40 -22.43 -15.06
CA PHE A 174 6.02 -21.59 -16.20
C PHE A 174 4.96 -22.24 -17.10
N GLU A 175 5.07 -23.53 -17.34
CA GLU A 175 4.21 -24.28 -18.28
C GLU A 175 2.99 -24.90 -17.60
N GLY A 176 3.02 -25.01 -16.26
CA GLY A 176 1.99 -25.67 -15.47
C GLY A 176 2.25 -27.18 -15.30
N MET A 177 1.66 -27.75 -14.25
CA MET A 177 1.96 -29.12 -13.80
C MET A 177 0.85 -30.14 -14.09
N GLY A 178 -0.26 -29.73 -14.72
CA GLY A 178 -1.47 -30.55 -14.79
C GLY A 178 -2.18 -30.68 -13.42
N ALA A 179 -3.35 -31.34 -13.38
CA ALA A 179 -4.17 -31.43 -12.18
C ALA A 179 -3.66 -32.44 -11.12
N ASP A 180 -2.91 -33.46 -11.54
CA ASP A 180 -2.55 -34.61 -10.70
C ASP A 180 -1.15 -34.51 -10.06
N TYR A 181 -0.45 -33.39 -10.25
CA TYR A 181 0.92 -33.23 -9.79
C TYR A 181 1.02 -32.39 -8.52
N ALA A 182 1.74 -32.89 -7.52
CA ALA A 182 1.96 -32.17 -6.26
C ALA A 182 3.09 -31.13 -6.41
N VAL A 183 2.88 -29.92 -5.89
CA VAL A 183 3.90 -28.86 -5.87
C VAL A 183 5.16 -29.37 -5.13
N PRO A 184 6.37 -29.25 -5.71
CA PRO A 184 7.61 -29.75 -5.12
C PRO A 184 8.12 -28.83 -3.99
N TRP A 185 7.34 -28.71 -2.90
CA TRP A 185 7.62 -27.80 -1.79
C TRP A 185 9.02 -27.90 -1.21
N ARG A 186 9.60 -29.11 -1.18
CA ARG A 186 10.94 -29.32 -0.63
C ARG A 186 12.03 -28.59 -1.43
N ALA A 187 11.90 -28.50 -2.75
CA ALA A 187 12.83 -27.78 -3.61
C ALA A 187 12.72 -26.26 -3.40
N TRP A 188 11.50 -25.75 -3.19
CA TRP A 188 11.24 -24.33 -3.03
C TRP A 188 11.50 -23.81 -1.61
N LEU A 189 11.10 -24.54 -0.58
CA LEU A 189 11.19 -24.09 0.82
C LEU A 189 12.64 -23.79 1.23
N LEU A 190 13.61 -24.59 0.77
CA LEU A 190 15.02 -24.34 1.08
C LEU A 190 15.49 -23.01 0.51
N ALA A 191 15.24 -22.78 -0.79
CA ALA A 191 15.58 -21.53 -1.45
C ALA A 191 14.86 -20.34 -0.78
N LEU A 192 13.54 -20.42 -0.63
CA LEU A 192 12.73 -19.34 -0.03
C LEU A 192 13.17 -19.01 1.40
N ALA A 193 13.54 -20.03 2.19
CA ALA A 193 14.08 -19.84 3.55
C ALA A 193 15.44 -19.14 3.52
N ALA A 194 16.34 -19.51 2.61
CA ALA A 194 17.66 -18.90 2.47
C ALA A 194 17.58 -17.40 2.13
N TRP A 195 16.55 -16.98 1.39
CA TRP A 195 16.33 -15.56 1.06
C TRP A 195 15.68 -14.75 2.20
N GLN A 196 15.07 -15.38 3.21
CA GLN A 196 14.37 -14.66 4.28
C GLN A 196 15.26 -13.64 5.01
N PRO A 197 16.48 -13.96 5.48
CA PRO A 197 17.30 -12.99 6.20
C PRO A 197 17.58 -11.72 5.39
N PHE A 198 17.83 -11.87 4.09
CA PHE A 198 18.02 -10.73 3.20
C PHE A 198 16.73 -9.91 3.06
N ILE A 199 15.59 -10.56 2.84
CA ILE A 199 14.29 -9.91 2.71
C ILE A 199 13.95 -9.12 3.98
N TRP A 200 14.06 -9.74 5.16
CA TRP A 200 13.81 -9.07 6.44
C TRP A 200 14.76 -7.90 6.68
N SER A 201 16.04 -8.07 6.36
CA SER A 201 17.02 -6.98 6.45
C SER A 201 16.68 -5.83 5.51
N LEU A 202 16.23 -6.11 4.29
CA LEU A 202 15.82 -5.08 3.33
C LEU A 202 14.61 -4.30 3.84
N PHE A 203 13.56 -4.98 4.32
CA PHE A 203 12.41 -4.33 4.92
C PHE A 203 12.78 -3.50 6.16
N LEU A 204 13.68 -4.01 7.00
CA LEU A 204 14.18 -3.27 8.16
C LEU A 204 14.89 -1.99 7.75
N VAL A 205 15.76 -2.04 6.74
CA VAL A 205 16.46 -0.87 6.21
C VAL A 205 15.46 0.13 5.60
N MET A 206 14.48 -0.34 4.83
CA MET A 206 13.43 0.52 4.28
C MET A 206 12.65 1.24 5.38
N ILE A 207 12.25 0.52 6.43
CA ILE A 207 11.58 1.11 7.60
C ILE A 207 12.49 2.10 8.31
N ALA A 208 13.76 1.76 8.53
CA ALA A 208 14.73 2.64 9.19
C ALA A 208 14.93 3.95 8.40
N ILE A 209 15.07 3.86 7.08
CA ILE A 209 15.16 5.04 6.19
C ILE A 209 13.90 5.89 6.33
N MET A 210 12.70 5.29 6.28
CA MET A 210 11.46 6.04 6.46
C MET A 210 11.37 6.72 7.83
N VAL A 211 11.81 6.07 8.91
CA VAL A 211 11.82 6.66 10.26
C VAL A 211 12.76 7.86 10.33
N VAL A 212 13.95 7.78 9.72
CA VAL A 212 14.93 8.87 9.68
C VAL A 212 14.42 10.03 8.81
N LEU A 213 13.93 9.75 7.61
CA LEU A 213 13.48 10.77 6.66
C LEU A 213 12.14 11.40 7.03
N ARG A 214 11.27 10.70 7.79
CA ARG A 214 9.95 11.21 8.21
C ARG A 214 10.05 12.59 8.82
N ARG A 215 11.01 12.81 9.73
CA ARG A 215 11.16 14.10 10.42
C ARG A 215 11.57 15.21 9.44
N GLN A 216 12.52 14.92 8.56
CA GLN A 216 12.97 15.86 7.53
C GLN A 216 11.83 16.25 6.58
N TRP A 217 11.08 15.27 6.09
CA TRP A 217 9.99 15.51 5.14
C TRP A 217 8.80 16.24 5.74
N ILE A 218 8.43 15.94 6.99
CA ILE A 218 7.30 16.58 7.66
C ILE A 218 7.68 18.00 8.12
N ASP A 219 8.77 18.13 8.88
CA ASP A 219 9.06 19.37 9.61
C ASP A 219 9.75 20.41 8.70
N ASN A 220 10.70 19.97 7.88
CA ASN A 220 11.56 20.87 7.10
C ASN A 220 11.06 21.07 5.66
N GLU A 221 10.64 19.99 4.99
CA GLU A 221 10.20 20.05 3.59
C GLU A 221 8.68 20.21 3.43
N ARG A 222 7.92 20.07 4.53
CA ARG A 222 6.45 20.17 4.58
C ARG A 222 5.79 19.39 3.45
N LEU A 223 6.28 18.17 3.21
CA LEU A 223 5.81 17.32 2.14
C LEU A 223 4.31 17.02 2.35
N VAL A 224 3.51 17.33 1.33
CA VAL A 224 2.07 17.05 1.36
C VAL A 224 1.86 15.57 1.07
N TYR A 225 1.01 14.89 1.84
CA TYR A 225 0.67 13.47 1.69
C TYR A 225 -0.75 13.30 1.11
N PRO A 226 -0.99 13.59 -0.19
CA PRO A 226 -2.32 13.56 -0.79
C PRO A 226 -2.96 12.17 -0.73
N LEU A 227 -2.15 11.11 -0.81
CA LEU A 227 -2.63 9.72 -0.79
C LEU A 227 -3.29 9.31 0.54
N VAL A 228 -2.95 9.99 1.63
CA VAL A 228 -3.48 9.68 2.97
C VAL A 228 -4.75 10.49 3.28
N GLN A 229 -5.04 11.54 2.52
CA GLN A 229 -6.18 12.43 2.76
C GLN A 229 -7.53 11.71 2.65
N VAL A 230 -7.71 10.87 1.62
CA VAL A 230 -8.97 10.14 1.42
C VAL A 230 -9.23 9.15 2.57
N PRO A 231 -8.28 8.27 2.96
CA PRO A 231 -8.43 7.43 4.15
C PRO A 231 -8.69 8.20 5.45
N LEU A 232 -8.02 9.34 5.64
CA LEU A 232 -8.24 10.18 6.82
C LEU A 232 -9.66 10.75 6.83
N ALA A 233 -10.15 11.26 5.70
CA ALA A 233 -11.51 11.79 5.58
C ALA A 233 -12.58 10.69 5.78
N MET A 234 -12.33 9.47 5.27
CA MET A 234 -13.23 8.32 5.49
C MET A 234 -13.31 7.87 6.95
N THR A 235 -12.28 8.13 7.75
CA THR A 235 -12.20 7.70 9.16
C THR A 235 -12.47 8.83 10.15
N GLU A 236 -12.69 10.05 9.65
CA GLU A 236 -13.05 11.20 10.46
C GLU A 236 -14.41 10.98 11.14
N MET A 237 -14.45 11.18 12.45
CA MET A 237 -15.69 11.12 13.22
C MET A 237 -16.34 12.51 13.14
N GLY A 238 -17.61 12.57 12.73
CA GLY A 238 -18.38 13.82 12.74
C GLY A 238 -18.64 14.32 14.16
N GLU A 239 -19.14 15.55 14.30
CA GLU A 239 -19.48 16.14 15.60
C GLU A 239 -20.59 15.33 16.29
N GLY A 240 -20.30 14.82 17.51
CA GLY A 240 -21.26 14.03 18.31
C GLY A 240 -21.29 12.53 18.00
N ASN A 241 -22.37 11.83 18.39
CA ASN A 241 -22.53 10.38 18.18
C ASN A 241 -23.07 10.05 16.76
N GLU A 242 -22.52 10.70 15.74
CA GLU A 242 -22.93 10.44 14.37
C GLU A 242 -22.50 9.04 13.90
N ARG A 243 -23.39 8.40 13.14
CA ARG A 243 -23.19 7.03 12.65
C ARG A 243 -22.26 6.99 11.45
N TRP A 244 -22.38 7.97 10.55
CA TRP A 244 -21.60 8.09 9.32
C TRP A 244 -20.62 9.25 9.39
N PRO A 245 -19.36 9.05 8.94
CA PRO A 245 -18.40 10.13 8.68
C PRO A 245 -18.95 11.21 7.73
N PRO A 246 -18.57 12.50 7.90
CA PRO A 246 -18.98 13.58 7.02
C PRO A 246 -18.65 13.33 5.54
N PHE A 247 -17.52 12.67 5.28
CA PHE A 247 -17.08 12.27 3.94
C PHE A 247 -18.17 11.53 3.14
N PHE A 248 -18.83 10.54 3.75
CA PHE A 248 -19.87 9.74 3.08
C PHE A 248 -21.19 10.50 2.88
N LYS A 249 -21.39 11.66 3.51
CA LYS A 249 -22.57 12.52 3.34
C LYS A 249 -22.38 13.53 2.20
N ASN A 250 -21.15 13.72 1.72
CA ASN A 250 -20.83 14.72 0.70
C ASN A 250 -21.37 14.30 -0.68
N ARG A 251 -22.38 15.04 -1.18
CA ARG A 251 -22.99 14.79 -2.51
C ARG A 251 -22.02 14.98 -3.67
N GLY A 252 -21.13 15.97 -3.58
CA GLY A 252 -20.15 16.24 -4.64
C GLY A 252 -19.16 15.09 -4.82
N MET A 253 -18.70 14.51 -3.72
CA MET A 253 -17.86 13.30 -3.74
C MET A 253 -18.57 12.14 -4.45
N TRP A 254 -19.84 11.89 -4.13
CA TRP A 254 -20.61 10.80 -4.77
C TRP A 254 -20.91 11.06 -6.24
N ILE A 255 -21.14 12.31 -6.66
CA ILE A 255 -21.29 12.66 -8.07
C ILE A 255 -19.99 12.35 -8.83
N GLY A 256 -18.84 12.78 -8.29
CA GLY A 256 -17.54 12.48 -8.90
C GLY A 256 -17.24 10.98 -8.95
N PHE A 257 -17.50 10.26 -7.86
CA PHE A 257 -17.37 8.80 -7.81
C PHE A 257 -18.30 8.11 -8.80
N ALA A 258 -19.58 8.49 -8.86
CA ALA A 258 -20.55 7.87 -9.77
C ALA A 258 -20.17 8.10 -11.24
N LEU A 259 -19.68 9.29 -11.59
CA LEU A 259 -19.21 9.58 -12.95
C LEU A 259 -18.02 8.68 -13.31
N ALA A 260 -16.99 8.65 -12.47
CA ALA A 260 -15.80 7.83 -12.70
C ALA A 260 -16.12 6.33 -12.70
N ALA A 261 -16.89 5.85 -11.72
CA ALA A 261 -17.27 4.45 -11.58
C ALA A 261 -18.14 3.99 -12.75
N THR A 262 -19.09 4.80 -13.20
CA THR A 262 -19.92 4.46 -14.37
C THR A 262 -19.04 4.33 -15.61
N TRP A 263 -18.14 5.29 -15.85
CA TRP A 263 -17.23 5.25 -17.00
C TRP A 263 -16.30 4.03 -16.95
N SER A 264 -15.63 3.80 -15.82
CA SER A 264 -14.75 2.64 -15.64
C SER A 264 -15.49 1.31 -15.76
N THR A 265 -16.73 1.24 -15.28
CA THR A 265 -17.56 0.02 -15.39
C THR A 265 -17.98 -0.24 -16.83
N LEU A 266 -18.37 0.79 -17.58
CA LEU A 266 -18.70 0.66 -19.01
C LEU A 266 -17.49 0.18 -19.81
N HIS A 267 -16.31 0.75 -19.55
CA HIS A 267 -15.08 0.33 -20.21
C HIS A 267 -14.68 -1.11 -19.84
N GLY A 268 -14.82 -1.47 -18.56
CA GLY A 268 -14.61 -2.84 -18.10
C GLY A 268 -15.59 -3.83 -18.73
N LEU A 269 -16.87 -3.48 -18.82
CA LEU A 269 -17.90 -4.36 -19.39
C LEU A 269 -17.73 -4.54 -20.90
N TYR A 270 -17.30 -3.49 -21.62
CA TYR A 270 -16.91 -3.61 -23.02
C TYR A 270 -15.77 -4.60 -23.23
N ALA A 271 -14.75 -4.61 -22.35
CA ALA A 271 -13.64 -5.56 -22.45
C ALA A 271 -14.10 -7.02 -22.32
N TYR A 272 -15.16 -7.29 -21.54
CA TYR A 272 -15.74 -8.63 -21.40
C TYR A 272 -16.78 -8.97 -22.47
N PHE A 273 -17.57 -7.98 -22.90
CA PHE A 273 -18.69 -8.14 -23.85
C PHE A 273 -18.62 -7.10 -24.99
N PRO A 274 -17.63 -7.22 -25.89
CA PRO A 274 -17.38 -6.20 -26.92
C PRO A 274 -18.54 -6.01 -27.90
N GLU A 275 -19.36 -7.04 -28.13
CA GLU A 275 -20.52 -6.99 -29.03
C GLU A 275 -21.72 -6.21 -28.46
N GLY A 276 -21.83 -6.07 -27.12
CA GLY A 276 -22.97 -5.43 -26.47
C GLY A 276 -22.78 -3.94 -26.13
N MET A 277 -21.55 -3.42 -26.19
CA MET A 277 -21.20 -2.07 -25.69
C MET A 277 -20.25 -1.28 -26.61
N GLN A 278 -20.50 -1.28 -27.92
CA GLN A 278 -19.65 -0.58 -28.90
C GLN A 278 -19.47 0.93 -28.64
N PHE A 279 -20.41 1.59 -27.96
CA PHE A 279 -20.34 3.02 -27.64
C PHE A 279 -19.26 3.41 -26.61
N ALA A 280 -18.68 2.44 -25.89
CA ALA A 280 -17.65 2.69 -24.87
C ALA A 280 -16.21 2.69 -25.44
N HIS A 281 -16.04 2.49 -26.75
CA HIS A 281 -14.75 2.32 -27.41
C HIS A 281 -14.03 3.65 -27.74
N GLU A 282 -14.76 4.72 -28.06
CA GLU A 282 -14.20 5.83 -28.86
C GLU A 282 -13.62 7.03 -28.09
N VAL A 283 -13.67 7.06 -26.75
CA VAL A 283 -13.11 8.18 -25.98
C VAL A 283 -11.93 7.72 -25.14
N ASP A 284 -10.85 7.33 -25.83
CA ASP A 284 -9.54 7.20 -25.21
C ASP A 284 -8.98 8.61 -24.96
N LEU A 285 -9.29 9.19 -23.79
CA LEU A 285 -8.91 10.56 -23.39
C LEU A 285 -7.39 10.81 -23.43
N PHE A 286 -6.58 9.76 -23.53
CA PHE A 286 -5.11 9.82 -23.45
C PHE A 286 -4.39 9.21 -24.64
N ARG A 287 -5.11 8.72 -25.66
CA ARG A 287 -4.52 8.02 -26.81
C ARG A 287 -5.03 8.54 -28.16
N GLN A 288 -5.10 9.85 -28.28
CA GLN A 288 -5.23 10.53 -29.57
C GLN A 288 -3.96 11.33 -29.88
N VAL A 289 -2.84 10.64 -30.12
CA VAL A 289 -1.78 10.99 -31.09
C VAL A 289 -1.08 9.71 -31.54
#